data_AF-A0A0R3TAR1-F1
#
_entry.id   AF-A0A0R3TAR1-F1
#
_cell.length_a   1.000
_cell.length_b   1.000
_cell.length_c   1.000
_cell.angle_alpha   90.00
_cell.angle_beta   90.00
_cell.angle_gamma   90.00
#
_symmetry.space_group_name_H-M   'P 1'
#
loop_
_entity.id
_entity.type
_entity.pdbx_description
1 polymer ?
#
loop_
_entity_poly.entity_id
_entity_poly.type
_entity_poly.pdbx_seq_one_letter_code
_entity_poly.pdbx_strand_id
1 'polypeptide(L)'
;MNLRYIKGQNRRYKAGLESYMTGLNQFADLTTSEFADRFLGTKPQKMALGKPAKPWISSFALKDLPDTVDWRDKNLVTKIKNQCGDSTW
;
A
#
# COMPACT_ATOMS: atom_id res chain seq x y z
N MET A 1 1.71 5.47 21.89
CA MET A 1 1.10 6.66 21.25
C MET A 1 2.10 7.35 20.34
N ASN A 2 1.85 7.28 19.03
CA ASN A 2 2.81 7.64 17.97
C ASN A 2 2.87 9.14 17.64
N LEU A 3 2.24 9.99 18.46
CA LEU A 3 2.15 11.45 18.23
C LEU A 3 3.53 12.14 18.16
N ARG A 4 4.49 11.70 18.97
CA ARG A 4 5.87 12.26 18.95
C ARG A 4 6.55 11.98 17.61
N TYR A 5 6.39 10.76 17.10
CA TYR A 5 6.91 10.35 15.80
C TYR A 5 6.28 11.19 14.68
N ILE A 6 4.95 11.32 14.66
CA ILE A 6 4.21 12.11 13.64
C ILE A 6 4.72 13.56 13.61
N LYS A 7 4.85 14.21 14.77
CA LYS A 7 5.37 15.58 14.86
C LYS A 7 6.83 15.69 14.38
N GLY A 8 7.65 14.67 14.63
CA GLY A 8 9.03 14.60 14.14
C GLY A 8 9.09 14.51 12.62
N GLN A 9 8.39 13.54 12.03
CA GLN A 9 8.34 13.32 10.58
C GLN A 9 7.81 14.56 9.84
N ASN A 10 6.71 15.15 10.32
CA ASN A 10 6.11 16.30 9.66
C ASN A 10 6.99 17.56 9.76
N ARG A 11 7.87 17.68 10.77
CA ARG A 11 8.89 18.74 10.79
C ARG A 11 9.96 18.51 9.73
N ARG A 12 10.42 17.26 9.57
CA ARG A 12 11.39 16.89 8.52
C ARG A 12 10.82 17.10 7.12
N TYR A 13 9.55 16.72 6.89
CA TYR A 13 8.83 17.01 5.65
C TYR A 13 8.80 18.52 5.34
N LYS A 14 8.42 19.35 6.32
CA LYS A 14 8.40 20.82 6.15
C LYS A 14 9.78 21.40 5.85
N ALA A 15 10.86 20.73 6.27
CA ALA A 15 12.23 21.10 5.95
C ALA A 15 12.74 20.52 4.62
N GLY A 16 11.89 19.83 3.85
CA GLY A 16 12.27 19.17 2.59
C GLY A 16 13.14 17.93 2.76
N LEU A 17 13.26 17.39 3.98
CA LEU A 17 14.08 16.21 4.29
C LEU A 17 13.30 14.89 4.13
N GLU A 18 12.00 14.96 3.87
CA GLU A 18 11.11 13.81 3.68
C GLU A 18 10.11 14.14 2.58
N SER A 19 9.70 13.14 1.80
CA SER A 19 8.75 13.30 0.70
C SER A 19 7.29 13.11 1.10
N TYR A 20 7.03 12.68 2.35
CA TYR A 20 5.68 12.38 2.84
C TYR A 20 5.42 12.91 4.25
N MET A 21 4.15 13.18 4.52
CA MET A 21 3.63 13.49 5.85
C MET A 21 2.96 12.27 6.46
N THR A 22 2.89 12.24 7.79
CA THR A 22 2.12 11.27 8.56
C THR A 22 1.03 11.96 9.35
N GLY A 23 -0.04 11.22 9.68
CA GLY A 23 -1.18 11.73 10.43
C GLY A 23 -1.65 10.74 11.48
N LEU A 24 -2.50 11.20 12.39
CA LEU A 24 -3.20 10.30 13.31
C LEU A 24 -4.22 9.48 12.51
N ASN A 25 -4.26 8.19 12.79
CA ASN A 25 -5.21 7.24 12.23
C ASN A 25 -5.59 6.19 13.28
N GLN A 26 -6.42 5.22 12.89
CA GLN A 26 -6.88 4.13 13.76
C GLN A 26 -5.78 3.18 14.26
N PHE A 27 -4.52 3.38 13.86
CA PHE A 27 -3.36 2.58 14.26
C PHE A 27 -2.35 3.39 15.09
N ALA A 28 -2.66 4.64 15.46
CA ALA A 28 -1.70 5.55 16.09
C ALA A 28 -1.36 5.21 17.56
N ASP A 29 -2.12 4.32 18.18
CA ASP A 29 -1.88 3.75 19.50
C ASP A 29 -1.03 2.47 19.45
N LEU A 30 -1.06 1.73 18.34
CA LEU A 30 -0.31 0.49 18.15
C LEU A 30 1.19 0.72 17.91
N THR A 31 1.99 -0.19 18.44
CA THR A 31 3.39 -0.39 18.04
C THR A 31 3.48 -1.05 16.67
N THR A 32 4.65 -0.94 16.03
CA THR A 32 4.90 -1.61 14.74
C THR A 32 4.72 -3.13 14.82
N SER A 33 5.08 -3.76 15.95
CA SER A 33 4.88 -5.21 16.17
C SER A 33 3.40 -5.55 16.27
N GLU A 34 2.64 -4.83 17.10
CA GLU A 34 1.20 -5.08 17.25
C GLU A 34 0.43 -4.87 15.95
N PHE A 35 0.84 -3.87 15.16
CA PHE A 35 0.29 -3.67 13.82
C PHE A 35 0.62 -4.85 12.91
N ALA A 36 1.88 -5.29 12.89
CA ALA A 36 2.31 -6.43 12.07
C ALA A 36 1.55 -7.71 12.41
N ASP A 37 1.44 -8.02 13.70
CA ASP A 37 0.82 -9.26 14.19
C ASP A 37 -0.69 -9.33 13.88
N ARG A 38 -1.38 -8.20 13.82
CA ARG A 38 -2.85 -8.13 13.64
C ARG A 38 -3.28 -7.84 12.20
N PHE A 39 -2.52 -7.05 11.46
CA PHE A 39 -2.95 -6.51 10.17
C PHE A 39 -2.12 -7.00 8.98
N LEU A 40 -0.93 -7.58 9.17
CA LEU A 40 -0.16 -8.15 8.06
C LEU A 40 -0.48 -9.65 7.91
N GLY A 41 -1.08 -10.01 6.78
CA GLY A 41 -1.49 -11.39 6.48
C GLY A 41 -0.58 -12.14 5.50
N THR A 42 0.46 -11.48 4.98
CA THR A 42 1.32 -12.07 3.94
C THR A 42 2.18 -13.18 4.53
N LYS A 43 1.79 -14.43 4.27
CA LYS A 43 2.66 -15.58 4.50
C LYS A 43 3.52 -15.78 3.26
N PRO A 44 4.86 -15.83 3.37
CA PRO A 44 5.67 -16.22 2.24
C PRO A 44 5.22 -17.61 1.81
N GLN A 45 4.55 -17.68 0.66
CA GLN A 45 4.19 -18.95 0.07
C GLN A 45 5.52 -19.63 -0.26
N LYS A 46 5.79 -20.80 0.32
CA LYS A 46 6.74 -21.74 -0.27
C LYS A 46 6.13 -22.08 -1.62
N MET A 47 6.39 -21.26 -2.63
CA MET A 47 6.05 -21.59 -4.01
C MET A 47 6.64 -22.97 -4.19
N ALA A 48 5.78 -23.99 -4.36
CA ALA A 48 6.26 -25.20 -4.99
C ALA A 48 6.97 -24.71 -6.25
N LEU A 49 8.19 -25.17 -6.48
CA LEU A 49 8.95 -24.91 -7.71
C LEU A 49 8.22 -25.57 -8.89
N GLY A 50 6.96 -25.19 -9.13
CA GLY A 50 6.27 -25.40 -10.37
C GLY A 50 6.98 -24.57 -11.43
N LYS A 51 6.95 -25.07 -12.66
CA LYS A 51 7.60 -24.44 -13.81
C LYS A 51 7.33 -22.93 -13.78
N PRO A 52 8.35 -22.07 -13.89
CA PRO A 52 8.14 -20.63 -13.91
C PRO A 52 7.10 -20.32 -14.97
N ALA A 53 6.05 -19.59 -14.59
CA ALA A 53 5.08 -19.11 -15.55
C ALA A 53 5.85 -18.37 -16.65
N LYS A 54 5.66 -18.75 -17.92
CA LYS A 54 6.26 -18.02 -19.03
C LYS A 54 5.81 -16.56 -18.88
N PRO A 55 6.73 -15.58 -18.87
CA PRO A 55 6.32 -14.19 -18.82
C PRO A 55 5.41 -13.92 -20.00
N TRP A 56 4.20 -13.43 -19.73
CA TRP A 56 3.33 -12.93 -20.79
C TRP A 56 3.95 -11.61 -21.27
N ILE A 57 4.70 -11.69 -22.36
CA ILE A 57 5.24 -10.52 -23.05
C ILE A 57 4.21 -10.14 -24.09
N SER A 58 3.45 -9.08 -23.80
CA SER A 58 2.51 -8.53 -24.76
C SER A 58 3.30 -8.02 -25.98
N SER A 59 2.89 -8.36 -27.20
CA SER A 59 3.49 -7.88 -28.44
C SER A 59 3.13 -6.43 -28.78
N PHE A 60 2.41 -5.73 -27.89
CA PHE A 60 2.02 -4.34 -28.11
C PHE A 60 3.25 -3.43 -28.08
N ALA A 61 3.37 -2.61 -29.11
CA ALA A 61 4.38 -1.55 -29.13
C ALA A 61 4.07 -0.56 -28.00
N LEU A 62 4.93 -0.51 -26.99
CA LEU A 62 4.87 0.41 -25.84
C LEU A 62 5.11 1.89 -26.24
N LYS A 63 4.90 2.26 -27.51
CA LYS A 63 5.31 3.56 -28.06
C LYS A 63 4.42 4.72 -27.61
N ASP A 64 3.17 4.44 -27.25
CA ASP A 64 2.15 5.48 -26.99
C ASP A 64 1.51 5.33 -25.60
N LEU A 65 2.32 5.07 -24.55
CA LEU A 65 1.80 5.06 -23.19
C LEU A 65 1.68 6.50 -22.65
N PRO A 66 0.60 6.84 -21.93
CA PRO A 66 0.48 8.13 -21.28
C PRO A 66 1.43 8.24 -20.09
N ASP A 67 1.86 9.47 -19.77
CA ASP A 67 2.74 9.76 -18.63
C ASP A 67 2.13 9.43 -17.27
N THR A 68 0.80 9.36 -17.17
CA THR A 68 0.07 9.04 -15.93
C THR A 68 -1.23 8.32 -16.25
N VAL A 69 -1.54 7.29 -15.45
CA VAL A 69 -2.80 6.56 -15.51
C VAL A 69 -3.38 6.46 -14.12
N ASP A 70 -4.64 6.89 -13.96
CA ASP A 70 -5.46 6.59 -12.80
C ASP A 70 -6.61 5.67 -13.22
N TRP A 71 -6.66 4.45 -12.66
CA TRP A 71 -7.71 3.48 -12.96
C TRP A 71 -9.05 3.82 -12.31
N ARG A 72 -9.05 4.70 -11.31
CA ARG A 72 -10.28 5.19 -10.65
C ARG A 72 -11.13 5.99 -11.63
N ASP A 73 -10.50 6.78 -12.50
CA ASP A 73 -11.17 7.57 -13.54
C ASP A 73 -11.86 6.69 -14.60
N LYS A 74 -11.42 5.44 -14.71
CA LYS A 74 -11.99 4.43 -15.62
C LYS A 74 -13.08 3.58 -14.97
N ASN A 75 -13.47 3.86 -13.72
CA ASN A 75 -14.43 3.06 -12.94
C ASN A 75 -14.06 1.57 -12.80
N LEU A 76 -12.76 1.25 -12.88
CA LEU A 76 -12.27 -0.13 -12.74
C LEU A 76 -11.84 -0.46 -11.30
N VAL A 77 -11.94 0.50 -10.38
CA VAL A 77 -11.53 0.37 -8.97
C VAL A 77 -12.77 0.39 -8.08
N THR A 78 -12.94 -0.65 -7.26
CA THR A 78 -14.03 -0.71 -6.27
C THR A 78 -13.78 0.24 -5.09
N LYS A 79 -14.81 0.46 -4.27
CA LYS A 79 -14.68 1.26 -3.03
C LYS A 79 -13.61 0.67 -2.11
N ILE A 80 -12.94 1.57 -1.37
CA ILE A 80 -11.94 1.21 -0.37
C ILE A 80 -12.57 0.30 0.69
N LYS A 81 -11.92 -0.82 1.01
CA LYS A 81 -12.37 -1.80 2.00
C LYS A 81 -11.61 -1.64 3.32
N ASN A 82 -12.15 -2.20 4.41
CA ASN A 82 -11.45 -2.35 5.69
C ASN A 82 -11.28 -3.84 5.99
N GLN A 83 -10.04 -4.31 6.09
CA GLN A 83 -9.71 -5.74 6.21
C GLN A 83 -10.15 -6.41 7.52
N CYS A 84 -10.47 -5.63 8.56
CA CYS A 84 -10.93 -6.14 9.86
C CYS A 84 -12.35 -5.66 10.19
N GLY A 85 -13.00 -4.92 9.29
CA GLY A 85 -14.38 -4.47 9.40
C GLY A 85 -15.30 -5.40 8.61
N ASP A 86 -16.36 -5.85 9.27
CA ASP A 86 -17.37 -6.83 8.89
C ASP A 86 -17.60 -7.14 7.39
N SER A 87 -17.78 -8.43 7.14
CA SER A 87 -18.12 -9.12 5.90
C SER A 87 -19.60 -8.98 5.52
N THR A 88 -20.14 -7.77 5.56
CA THR A 88 -21.48 -7.47 5.02
C THR A 88 -21.35 -6.67 3.73
N TRP A 89 -21.22 -7.43 2.63
CA TRP A 89 -21.69 -7.00 1.30
C TRP A 89 -23.16 -7.39 1.15
#